data_AF-A0A1J5I001-F1
#
_entry.id   AF-A0A1J5I001-F1
#
_cell.length_a   1.000
_cell.length_b   1.000
_cell.length_c   1.000
_cell.angle_alpha   90.00
_cell.angle_beta   90.00
_cell.angle_gamma   90.00
#
_symmetry.space_group_name_H-M   'P 1'
#
loop_
_entity.id
_entity.type
_entity.pdbx_description
1 polymer ?
#
loop_
_entity_poly.entity_id
_entity_poly.type
_entity_poly.pdbx_seq_one_letter_code
_entity_poly.pdbx_strand_id
1 'polypeptide(L)'
;MIVIPDLKAKTIDQKATISIDKDAKITTDGSNSYTNFKDHFAQHDASVVLPEEIAKVLPWVHIAISNAKSLLTEMYHGIKSEFLQGYLNEFCYQFNRT
;
A
#
# COMPACT_ATOMS: atom_id res chain seq x y z
N MET A 1 -7.10 3.28 -2.78
CA MET A 1 -6.38 3.24 -1.49
C MET A 1 -7.36 3.54 -0.37
N ILE A 2 -7.14 2.99 0.83
CA ILE A 2 -8.03 3.17 1.97
C ILE A 2 -7.23 3.52 3.23
N VAL A 3 -7.81 4.36 4.10
CA VAL A 3 -7.25 4.64 5.41
C VAL A 3 -7.47 3.42 6.30
N ILE A 4 -6.41 2.96 6.94
CA ILE A 4 -6.44 1.88 7.91
C ILE A 4 -6.03 2.42 9.29
N PRO A 5 -6.65 1.90 10.37
CA PRO A 5 -6.39 2.40 11.73
C PRO A 5 -5.04 1.93 12.30
N ASP A 6 -4.55 0.78 11.85
CA ASP A 6 -3.26 0.23 12.28
C ASP A 6 -2.70 -0.76 11.24
N LEU A 7 -1.43 -1.15 11.43
CA LEU A 7 -0.72 -2.11 10.59
C LEU A 7 -0.79 -3.54 11.10
N LYS A 8 -1.77 -3.89 11.97
CA LYS A 8 -1.88 -5.26 12.49
C LYS A 8 -2.31 -6.20 11.37
N ALA A 9 -1.81 -7.43 11.40
CA ALA A 9 -2.15 -8.47 10.44
C ALA A 9 -3.67 -8.62 10.27
N LYS A 10 -4.42 -8.69 11.37
CA LYS A 10 -5.90 -8.77 11.33
C LYS A 10 -6.55 -7.65 10.52
N THR A 11 -6.09 -6.40 10.68
CA THR A 11 -6.63 -5.24 9.96
C THR A 11 -6.31 -5.34 8.47
N ILE A 12 -5.07 -5.71 8.14
CA ILE A 12 -4.61 -5.86 6.77
C ILE A 12 -5.31 -7.02 6.07
N ASP A 13 -5.39 -8.20 6.69
CA ASP A 13 -6.03 -9.40 6.15
C ASP A 13 -7.48 -9.10 5.73
N GLN A 14 -8.24 -8.44 6.61
CA GLN A 14 -9.62 -8.05 6.33
C GLN A 14 -9.74 -7.14 5.11
N LYS A 15 -8.81 -6.20 4.93
CA LYS A 15 -8.85 -5.27 3.79
C LYS A 15 -8.32 -5.91 2.50
N ALA A 16 -7.25 -6.68 2.60
CA ALA A 16 -6.60 -7.33 1.47
C ALA A 16 -7.51 -8.38 0.83
N THR A 17 -8.15 -9.25 1.63
CA THR A 17 -9.03 -10.32 1.13
C THR A 17 -10.29 -9.82 0.41
N ILE A 18 -10.70 -8.57 0.64
CA ILE A 18 -11.83 -7.94 -0.06
C ILE A 18 -11.36 -7.23 -1.35
N SER A 19 -10.10 -6.81 -1.41
CA SER A 19 -9.59 -5.90 -2.45
C SER A 19 -8.65 -6.58 -3.46
N ILE A 20 -8.10 -7.74 -3.13
CA ILE A 20 -7.11 -8.47 -3.92
C ILE A 20 -7.71 -9.81 -4.32
N ASP A 21 -7.50 -10.20 -5.57
CA ASP A 21 -7.89 -11.52 -6.07
C ASP A 21 -7.19 -12.63 -5.28
N LYS A 22 -7.91 -13.70 -4.94
CA LYS A 22 -7.35 -14.84 -4.21
C LYS A 22 -6.26 -15.55 -5.01
N ASP A 23 -6.34 -15.52 -6.33
CA ASP A 23 -5.36 -16.14 -7.22
C ASP A 23 -4.17 -15.20 -7.52
N ALA A 24 -4.13 -14.01 -6.92
CA ALA A 24 -3.04 -13.07 -7.11
C ALA A 24 -1.72 -13.59 -6.53
N LYS A 25 -0.64 -13.24 -7.23
CA LYS A 25 0.73 -13.36 -6.74
C LYS A 25 1.14 -12.06 -6.05
N ILE A 26 1.48 -12.15 -4.76
CA ILE A 26 1.79 -10.99 -3.92
C ILE A 26 3.27 -11.00 -3.54
N THR A 27 3.94 -9.85 -3.67
CA THR A 27 5.32 -9.63 -3.20
C THR A 27 5.32 -8.57 -2.10
N THR A 28 5.98 -8.83 -0.95
CA THR A 28 6.04 -7.89 0.19
C THR A 28 7.44 -7.77 0.80
N ASP A 29 7.63 -6.73 1.61
CA ASP A 29 8.89 -6.34 2.28
C ASP A 29 9.25 -7.18 3.53
N GLY A 30 8.56 -8.31 3.76
CA GLY A 30 8.80 -9.18 4.91
C GLY A 30 8.22 -8.67 6.24
N SER A 31 7.40 -7.60 6.24
CA SER A 31 6.73 -7.11 7.45
C SER A 31 5.80 -8.15 8.10
N ASN A 32 5.74 -8.12 9.44
CA ASN A 32 4.82 -8.92 10.25
C ASN A 32 3.34 -8.59 10.01
N SER A 33 3.04 -7.51 9.29
CA SER A 33 1.68 -7.15 8.88
C SER A 33 1.07 -8.13 7.87
N TYR A 34 1.90 -8.95 7.19
CA TYR A 34 1.48 -9.82 6.09
C TYR A 34 1.64 -11.31 6.41
N THR A 35 1.82 -11.69 7.68
CA THR A 35 2.15 -13.08 8.08
C THR A 35 1.14 -14.13 7.64
N ASN A 36 -0.11 -13.73 7.46
CA ASN A 36 -1.23 -14.62 7.16
C ASN A 36 -1.59 -14.64 5.67
N PHE A 37 -0.86 -13.90 4.81
CA PHE A 37 -1.17 -13.84 3.38
C PHE A 37 -1.04 -15.20 2.67
N LYS A 38 -0.12 -16.06 3.13
CA LYS A 38 0.00 -17.46 2.70
C LYS A 38 -1.28 -18.29 2.90
N ASP A 39 -2.14 -17.90 3.84
CA ASP A 39 -3.39 -18.60 4.15
C ASP A 39 -4.59 -18.01 3.37
N HIS A 40 -4.37 -16.91 2.63
CA HIS A 40 -5.40 -16.12 1.97
C HIS A 40 -5.24 -16.01 0.45
N PHE A 41 -4.03 -16.16 -0.07
CA PHE A 41 -3.70 -15.94 -1.48
C PHE A 41 -2.88 -17.10 -2.05
N ALA A 42 -2.96 -17.29 -3.37
CA ALA A 42 -2.31 -18.38 -4.07
C ALA A 42 -0.77 -18.35 -3.96
N GLN A 43 -0.18 -17.16 -3.97
CA GLN A 43 1.27 -17.01 -3.80
C GLN A 43 1.61 -15.74 -3.02
N HIS A 44 2.49 -15.88 -2.03
CA HIS A 44 3.07 -14.78 -1.26
C HIS A 44 4.58 -14.91 -1.18
N ASP A 45 5.28 -14.07 -1.94
CA ASP A 45 6.74 -13.94 -1.93
C ASP A 45 7.14 -12.81 -0.96
N ALA A 46 7.44 -13.17 0.29
CA ALA A 46 7.91 -12.24 1.31
C ALA A 46 9.44 -12.26 1.41
N SER A 47 10.06 -11.09 1.38
CA SER A 47 11.51 -10.96 1.53
C SER A 47 11.87 -9.71 2.31
N VAL A 48 12.79 -9.83 3.26
CA VAL A 48 13.41 -8.65 3.89
C VAL A 48 14.35 -8.03 2.85
N VAL A 49 13.98 -6.87 2.33
CA VAL A 49 14.72 -6.19 1.25
C VAL A 49 15.61 -5.12 1.85
N LEU A 50 16.87 -5.07 1.40
CA LEU A 50 17.79 -4.00 1.78
C LEU A 50 17.36 -2.65 1.16
N PRO A 51 17.57 -1.51 1.84
CA PRO A 51 17.15 -0.20 1.34
C PRO A 51 17.63 0.12 -0.08
N GLU A 52 18.85 -0.31 -0.44
CA GLU A 52 19.45 -0.13 -1.76
C GLU A 52 18.80 -0.99 -2.87
N GLU A 53 18.07 -2.03 -2.50
CA GLU A 53 17.41 -2.95 -3.43
C GLU A 53 15.89 -2.76 -3.49
N ILE A 54 15.31 -1.98 -2.56
CA ILE A 54 13.85 -1.79 -2.45
C ILE A 54 13.24 -1.26 -3.76
N ALA A 55 13.95 -0.38 -4.46
CA ALA A 55 13.50 0.18 -5.74
C ALA A 55 13.46 -0.86 -6.86
N LYS A 56 14.26 -1.93 -6.76
CA LYS A 56 14.29 -3.04 -7.71
C LYS A 56 13.22 -4.08 -7.40
N VAL A 57 13.06 -4.42 -6.12
CA VAL A 57 12.13 -5.48 -5.67
C VAL A 57 10.68 -4.98 -5.60
N LEU A 58 10.46 -3.74 -5.15
CA LEU A 58 9.14 -3.12 -5.01
C LEU A 58 9.08 -1.78 -5.77
N PRO A 59 9.23 -1.80 -7.11
CA PRO A 59 9.35 -0.57 -7.90
C PRO A 59 8.09 0.30 -7.83
N TRP A 60 6.92 -0.31 -7.89
CA TRP A 60 5.66 0.46 -7.87
C TRP A 60 5.33 1.07 -6.51
N VAL A 61 5.82 0.46 -5.42
CA VAL A 61 5.54 0.94 -4.05
C VAL A 61 6.22 2.28 -3.81
N HIS A 62 7.52 2.40 -4.11
CA HIS A 62 8.24 3.65 -3.88
C HIS A 62 7.74 4.78 -4.79
N ILE A 63 7.39 4.48 -6.05
CA ILE A 63 6.80 5.45 -6.99
C ILE A 63 5.46 5.95 -6.46
N ALA A 64 4.55 5.04 -6.09
CA ALA A 64 3.23 5.42 -5.59
C ALA A 64 3.32 6.28 -4.32
N ILE A 65 4.21 5.92 -3.39
CA ILE A 65 4.44 6.70 -2.16
C ILE A 65 5.02 8.08 -2.49
N SER A 66 6.01 8.17 -3.39
CA SER A 66 6.63 9.44 -3.78
C SER A 66 5.63 10.39 -4.46
N ASN A 67 4.82 9.86 -5.38
CA ASN A 67 3.79 10.63 -6.07
C ASN A 67 2.70 11.10 -5.10
N ALA A 68 2.25 10.23 -4.19
CA ALA A 68 1.28 10.60 -3.17
C ALA A 68 1.81 11.71 -2.25
N LYS A 69 3.08 11.64 -1.81
CA LYS A 69 3.71 12.69 -1.00
C LYS A 69 3.81 14.02 -1.74
N SER A 70 4.20 13.99 -3.02
CA SER A 70 4.34 15.19 -3.84
C SER A 70 2.98 15.87 -4.02
N LEU A 71 1.96 15.11 -4.42
CA LEU A 71 0.59 15.60 -4.54
C LEU A 71 0.09 16.24 -3.23
N LEU A 72 0.27 15.55 -2.11
CA LEU A 72 -0.19 16.04 -0.81
C LEU A 72 0.51 17.34 -0.40
N THR A 73 1.80 17.49 -0.71
CA THR A 73 2.60 18.66 -0.34
C THR A 73 2.30 19.86 -1.24
N GLU A 74 2.05 19.61 -2.54
CA GLU A 74 1.79 20.65 -3.53
C GLU A 74 0.36 21.19 -3.45
N MET A 75 -0.63 20.31 -3.26
CA MET A 75 -2.05 20.69 -3.32
C MET A 75 -2.58 21.25 -2.00
N TYR A 76 -2.02 20.87 -0.86
CA TYR A 76 -2.57 21.24 0.44
C TYR A 76 -1.53 21.91 1.33
N HIS A 77 -1.89 23.08 1.87
CA HIS A 77 -1.07 23.80 2.86
C HIS A 77 -1.01 23.13 4.24
N GLY A 78 -1.65 21.96 4.40
CA GLY A 78 -1.63 21.16 5.61
C GLY A 78 -2.50 19.91 5.47
N ILE A 79 -2.05 18.79 6.05
CA ILE A 79 -2.76 17.52 6.04
C ILE A 79 -3.50 17.34 7.37
N LYS A 80 -4.82 17.20 7.33
CA LYS A 80 -5.64 16.91 8.50
C LYS A 80 -6.10 15.45 8.48
N SER A 81 -6.05 14.79 9.63
CA SER A 81 -6.39 13.37 9.76
C SER A 81 -7.83 13.06 9.34
N GLU A 82 -8.77 13.98 9.61
CA GLU A 82 -10.18 13.86 9.25
C GLU A 82 -10.44 13.77 7.73
N PHE A 83 -9.49 14.21 6.89
CA PHE A 83 -9.62 14.22 5.43
C PHE A 83 -8.73 13.19 4.73
N LEU A 84 -8.02 12.32 5.46
CA LEU A 84 -7.06 11.37 4.87
C LEU A 84 -7.67 10.48 3.77
N GLN A 85 -8.92 10.03 3.94
CA GLN A 85 -9.56 9.21 2.91
C GLN A 85 -9.86 10.03 1.65
N GLY A 86 -10.23 11.31 1.80
CA GLY A 86 -10.45 12.22 0.67
C GLY A 86 -9.16 12.44 -0.12
N TYR A 87 -8.06 12.69 0.59
CA TYR A 87 -6.73 12.83 -0.01
C TYR A 87 -6.29 11.57 -0.78
N LEU A 88 -6.48 10.38 -0.19
CA LEU A 88 -6.17 9.12 -0.87
C LEU A 88 -7.07 8.86 -2.08
N ASN A 89 -8.34 9.25 -2.01
CA ASN A 89 -9.26 9.14 -3.14
C ASN A 89 -8.84 10.04 -4.30
N GLU A 90 -8.46 11.29 -4.01
CA GLU A 90 -7.96 12.24 -5.01
C GLU A 90 -6.66 11.72 -5.66
N PHE A 91 -5.71 11.24 -4.85
CA PHE A 91 -4.51 10.60 -5.38
C PHE A 91 -4.85 9.42 -6.31
N CYS A 92 -5.73 8.50 -5.90
CA CYS A 92 -6.11 7.35 -6.73
C CYS A 92 -6.81 7.77 -8.02
N TYR A 93 -7.64 8.82 -7.97
CA TYR A 93 -8.32 9.34 -9.15
C TYR A 93 -7.31 9.87 -10.18
N GLN A 94 -6.32 10.64 -9.74
CA GLN A 94 -5.28 11.18 -10.62
C GLN A 94 -4.36 10.07 -11.12
N PHE A 95 -3.84 9.23 -10.22
CA PHE A 95 -2.92 8.14 -10.53
C PHE A 95 -3.47 7.11 -11.54
N ASN A 96 -4.78 6.85 -11.53
CA ASN A 96 -5.40 5.88 -12.45
C ASN A 96 -5.87 6.50 -13.78
N ARG A 97 -5.72 7.81 -13.98
CA ARG A 97 -6.17 8.53 -15.19
C ARG A 97 -5.05 9.24 -15.94
N THR A 98 -3.83 9.21 -15.40
CA THR A 98 -2.61 9.67 -16.07
C THR A 98 -1.84 8.47 -16.59
#